data_AF-A0A484G791-F1
#
_entry.id   AF-A0A484G791-F1
#
_cell.length_a   1.000
_cell.length_b   1.000
_cell.length_c   1.000
_cell.angle_alpha   90.00
_cell.angle_beta   90.00
_cell.angle_gamma   90.00
#
_symmetry.space_group_name_H-M   'P 1'
#
loop_
_entity.id
_entity.type
_entity.pdbx_description
1 polymer ?
#
loop_
_entity_poly.entity_id
_entity_poly.type
_entity_poly.pdbx_seq_one_letter_code
_entity_poly.pdbx_strand_id
1 'polypeptide(L)'
;MMNFLKTALVRDVPFLANTIGQHQHGTLGGVPSNNCQRELEELQAVMLLQILLIWNGTPQHRDNAREIFPAMADQARKLRLMEVSTSLPPISPLHQNNFTPQSFDVSTFNWGVWVEQEKRIRLMHIIFLCNSALKLYFNVQSRLDSFEMRIPLPSDDAAWDARTERDCAAALGLYGVELVQEKNPNGTKRSKQPEMDLALRALLHTSYEIQPGCTNLYGKFILIHAILSLIRRAQMDGSTVVKGYATPPMSDWMVNNGPDSNGPQSGRATPVDPSMPAHVHESFLMALRKFKSNWDADMNAQFPPGMAKNARRYGFSRDGIHFYWLAMYMLKHTRTTDLRMGSDARFMQVMQLLKSVKTWVMTDGASRGEELGSVGEIDKEFGASNLTLDMARLFKPLPAVVEDPGIPSVQTELNTGGGTL
;
A
#
# COMPACT_ATOMS: atom_id res chain seq x y z
N MET A 1 -26.20 -2.94 -9.28
CA MET A 1 -25.36 -3.88 -8.50
C MET A 1 -24.72 -3.25 -7.27
N MET A 2 -23.88 -2.20 -7.39
CA MET A 2 -23.22 -1.56 -6.21
C MET A 2 -24.19 -1.03 -5.15
N ASN A 3 -25.28 -0.36 -5.55
CA ASN A 3 -26.31 0.09 -4.60
C ASN A 3 -26.96 -1.07 -3.83
N PHE A 4 -27.24 -2.19 -4.51
CA PHE A 4 -27.78 -3.39 -3.87
C PHE A 4 -26.79 -4.00 -2.87
N LEU A 5 -25.51 -4.12 -3.25
CA LEU A 5 -24.45 -4.61 -2.37
C LEU A 5 -24.29 -3.70 -1.13
N LYS A 6 -24.32 -2.38 -1.33
CA LYS A 6 -24.31 -1.40 -0.23
C LYS A 6 -25.49 -1.65 0.71
N THR A 7 -26.71 -1.74 0.20
CA THR A 7 -27.91 -1.97 1.03
C THR A 7 -27.82 -3.28 1.81
N ALA A 8 -27.35 -4.36 1.19
CA ALA A 8 -27.15 -5.65 1.87
C ALA A 8 -26.12 -5.54 3.00
N LEU A 9 -24.96 -4.94 2.74
CA LEU A 9 -23.92 -4.76 3.76
C LEU A 9 -24.38 -3.81 4.89
N VAL A 10 -25.14 -2.76 4.59
CA VAL A 10 -25.69 -1.86 5.63
C VAL A 10 -26.66 -2.61 6.55
N ARG A 11 -27.44 -3.55 6.01
CA ARG A 11 -28.35 -4.38 6.80
C ARG A 11 -27.59 -5.39 7.66
N ASP A 12 -26.56 -6.01 7.10
CA ASP A 12 -25.94 -7.21 7.70
C ASP A 12 -24.68 -6.93 8.52
N VAL A 13 -24.02 -5.77 8.33
CA VAL A 13 -22.78 -5.38 9.01
C VAL A 13 -23.05 -4.32 10.09
N PRO A 14 -22.94 -4.67 11.39
CA PRO A 14 -23.38 -3.80 12.49
C PRO A 14 -22.69 -2.42 12.53
N PHE A 15 -21.37 -2.35 12.31
CA PHE A 15 -20.65 -1.07 12.37
C PHE A 15 -21.03 -0.14 11.20
N LEU A 16 -21.46 -0.69 10.07
CA LEU A 16 -21.90 0.07 8.91
C LEU A 16 -23.34 0.59 9.10
N ALA A 17 -24.22 -0.24 9.66
CA ALA A 17 -25.59 0.14 10.02
C ALA A 17 -25.63 1.38 10.94
N ASN A 18 -24.77 1.39 11.96
CA ASN A 18 -24.67 2.48 12.93
C ASN A 18 -24.16 3.80 12.32
N THR A 19 -23.47 3.74 11.18
CA THR A 19 -22.90 4.91 10.50
C THR A 19 -23.93 5.58 9.58
N ILE A 20 -24.74 4.77 8.90
CA ILE A 20 -25.72 5.25 7.91
C ILE A 20 -27.11 5.46 8.55
N GLY A 21 -27.40 4.78 9.66
CA GLY A 21 -28.65 4.90 10.43
C GLY A 21 -28.72 6.07 11.42
N GLN A 22 -27.63 6.84 11.59
CA GLN A 22 -27.53 7.91 12.59
C GLN A 22 -28.34 9.19 12.30
N HIS A 23 -29.45 9.09 11.57
CA HIS A 23 -30.51 10.09 11.63
C HIS A 23 -31.61 9.79 12.66
N GLN A 24 -31.70 8.61 13.28
CA GLN A 24 -32.65 8.37 14.37
C GLN A 24 -32.14 7.39 15.45
N HIS A 25 -32.19 7.89 16.69
CA HIS A 25 -32.12 7.20 17.99
C HIS A 25 -30.82 6.53 18.49
N GLY A 26 -30.30 7.10 19.57
CA GLY A 26 -30.09 6.39 20.86
C GLY A 26 -29.03 5.29 20.90
N THR A 27 -27.90 5.60 21.55
CA THR A 27 -26.89 4.66 22.04
C THR A 27 -27.49 3.43 22.72
N LEU A 28 -27.41 2.28 22.04
CA LEU A 28 -27.50 0.96 22.67
C LEU A 28 -26.10 0.34 22.63
N GLY A 29 -25.51 0.15 23.81
CA GLY A 29 -24.23 -0.53 23.99
C GLY A 29 -24.30 -1.95 23.41
N GLY A 30 -23.54 -2.18 22.34
CA GLY A 30 -23.44 -3.48 21.70
C GLY A 30 -22.68 -4.47 22.59
N VAL A 31 -23.33 -5.60 22.88
CA VAL A 31 -22.71 -6.79 23.47
C VAL A 31 -21.47 -7.18 22.64
N PRO A 32 -20.30 -7.47 23.24
CA PRO A 32 -19.14 -7.93 22.50
C PRO A 32 -19.48 -9.23 21.76
N SER A 33 -19.42 -9.19 20.43
CA SER A 33 -19.53 -10.40 19.61
C SER A 33 -18.31 -11.27 19.91
N ASN A 34 -18.53 -12.50 20.39
CA ASN A 34 -17.49 -13.50 20.67
C ASN A 34 -16.80 -14.05 19.41
N ASN A 35 -16.93 -13.40 18.23
CA ASN A 35 -16.40 -13.91 16.97
C ASN A 35 -15.59 -12.85 16.20
N CYS A 36 -14.34 -12.64 16.64
CA CYS A 36 -13.35 -11.76 16.02
C CYS A 36 -13.12 -12.07 14.53
N GLN A 37 -13.24 -13.35 14.13
CA GLN A 37 -13.11 -13.76 12.73
C GLN A 37 -14.23 -13.19 11.87
N ARG A 38 -15.49 -13.28 12.34
CA ARG A 38 -16.64 -12.70 11.62
C ARG A 38 -16.49 -11.19 11.45
N GLU A 39 -16.09 -10.47 12.50
CA GLU A 39 -15.88 -9.02 12.41
C GLU A 39 -14.76 -8.65 11.40
N LEU A 40 -13.74 -9.51 11.25
CA LEU A 40 -12.67 -9.34 10.27
C LEU A 40 -13.19 -9.57 8.84
N GLU A 41 -13.96 -10.62 8.61
CA GLU A 41 -14.59 -10.95 7.32
C GLU A 41 -15.59 -9.86 6.89
N GLU A 42 -16.37 -9.33 7.83
CA GLU A 42 -17.26 -8.18 7.59
C GLU A 42 -16.45 -6.94 7.16
N LEU A 43 -15.33 -6.64 7.84
CA LEU A 43 -14.46 -5.53 7.47
C LEU A 43 -13.82 -5.73 6.08
N GLN A 44 -13.42 -6.96 5.74
CA GLN A 44 -12.93 -7.32 4.40
C GLN A 44 -14.00 -7.06 3.33
N ALA A 45 -15.24 -7.49 3.57
CA ALA A 45 -16.35 -7.28 2.64
C ALA A 45 -16.63 -5.78 2.42
N VAL A 46 -16.64 -4.98 3.49
CA VAL A 46 -16.80 -3.52 3.38
C VAL A 46 -15.62 -2.87 2.66
N MET A 47 -14.39 -3.37 2.84
CA MET A 47 -13.22 -2.90 2.09
C MET A 47 -13.32 -3.20 0.58
N LEU A 48 -13.83 -4.37 0.20
CA LEU A 48 -14.11 -4.66 -1.21
C LEU A 48 -15.18 -3.73 -1.78
N LEU A 49 -16.23 -3.42 -1.01
CA LEU A 49 -17.22 -2.40 -1.39
C LEU A 49 -16.56 -1.03 -1.59
N GLN A 50 -15.66 -0.59 -0.69
CA GLN A 50 -14.94 0.69 -0.85
C GLN A 50 -14.19 0.75 -2.18
N ILE A 51 -13.46 -0.32 -2.54
CA ILE A 51 -12.71 -0.39 -3.79
C ILE A 51 -13.64 -0.22 -4.99
N LEU A 52 -14.80 -0.89 -4.99
CA LEU A 52 -15.79 -0.75 -6.06
C LEU A 52 -16.37 0.67 -6.13
N LEU A 53 -16.76 1.24 -4.99
CA LEU A 53 -17.35 2.59 -4.95
C LEU A 53 -16.36 3.67 -5.41
N ILE A 54 -15.08 3.55 -5.05
CA ILE A 54 -14.04 4.53 -5.38
C ILE A 54 -13.62 4.42 -6.84
N TRP A 55 -13.33 3.21 -7.32
CA TRP A 55 -12.62 3.00 -8.59
C TRP A 55 -13.50 2.50 -9.73
N ASN A 56 -14.74 2.09 -9.45
CA ASN A 56 -15.74 1.69 -10.46
C ASN A 56 -17.05 2.50 -10.34
N GLY A 57 -17.12 3.39 -9.35
CA GLY A 57 -18.33 4.13 -9.01
C GLY A 57 -18.56 5.38 -9.86
N THR A 58 -19.78 5.91 -9.73
CA THR A 58 -20.17 7.26 -10.14
C THR A 58 -19.76 8.27 -9.05
N PRO A 59 -19.87 9.61 -9.29
CA PRO A 59 -19.67 10.61 -8.24
C PRO A 59 -20.39 10.29 -6.92
N GLN A 60 -21.70 9.98 -6.99
CA GLN A 60 -22.49 9.64 -5.82
C GLN A 60 -21.99 8.39 -5.07
N HIS A 61 -21.49 7.37 -5.80
CA HIS A 61 -20.88 6.20 -5.17
C HIS A 61 -19.59 6.57 -4.43
N ARG A 62 -18.77 7.49 -4.97
CA ARG A 62 -17.57 7.97 -4.30
C ARG A 62 -17.89 8.83 -3.08
N ASP A 63 -18.95 9.63 -3.13
CA ASP A 63 -19.42 10.39 -1.97
C ASP A 63 -19.77 9.42 -0.83
N ASN A 64 -20.53 8.37 -1.13
CA ASN A 64 -20.84 7.30 -0.18
C ASN A 64 -19.59 6.61 0.38
N ALA A 65 -18.58 6.35 -0.46
CA ALA A 65 -17.33 5.75 0.01
C ALA A 65 -16.65 6.60 1.08
N ARG A 66 -16.60 7.93 0.86
CA ARG A 66 -16.01 8.90 1.80
C ARG A 66 -16.78 8.97 3.12
N GLU A 67 -18.10 8.82 3.10
CA GLU A 67 -18.94 8.78 4.31
C GLU A 67 -18.72 7.50 5.13
N ILE A 68 -18.49 6.36 4.47
CA ILE A 68 -18.29 5.06 5.13
C ILE A 68 -16.89 4.92 5.74
N PHE A 69 -15.88 5.52 5.12
CA PHE A 69 -14.48 5.31 5.49
C PHE A 69 -14.14 5.57 6.98
N PRO A 70 -14.64 6.64 7.63
CA PRO A 70 -14.39 6.87 9.06
C PRO A 70 -14.77 5.67 9.94
N ALA A 71 -15.95 5.09 9.73
CA ALA A 71 -16.41 3.94 10.50
C ALA A 71 -15.56 2.69 10.28
N MET A 72 -15.05 2.49 9.06
CA MET A 72 -14.08 1.42 8.79
C MET A 72 -12.76 1.64 9.53
N ALA A 73 -12.25 2.87 9.56
CA ALA A 73 -11.02 3.18 10.28
C ALA A 73 -11.20 2.94 11.80
N ASP A 74 -12.36 3.28 12.35
CA ASP A 74 -12.68 3.02 13.75
C ASP A 74 -12.83 1.52 14.04
N GLN A 75 -13.47 0.76 13.15
CA GLN A 75 -13.56 -0.69 13.26
C GLN A 75 -12.17 -1.36 13.17
N ALA A 76 -11.28 -0.89 12.29
CA ALA A 76 -9.91 -1.40 12.20
C ALA A 76 -9.12 -1.16 13.49
N ARG A 77 -9.33 -0.01 14.16
CA ARG A 77 -8.78 0.27 15.50
C ARG A 77 -9.36 -0.64 16.57
N LYS A 78 -10.69 -0.81 16.58
CA LYS A 78 -11.38 -1.72 17.52
C LYS A 78 -10.84 -3.15 17.42
N LEU A 79 -10.57 -3.62 16.21
CA LEU A 79 -9.98 -4.93 15.94
C LEU A 79 -8.46 -5.00 16.14
N ARG A 80 -7.83 -3.90 16.56
CA ARG A 80 -6.38 -3.76 16.81
C ARG A 80 -5.53 -4.23 15.62
N LEU A 81 -5.90 -3.79 14.41
CA LEU A 81 -5.21 -4.22 13.18
C LEU A 81 -3.90 -3.46 12.92
N MET A 82 -3.62 -2.40 13.66
CA MET A 82 -2.39 -1.59 13.54
C MET A 82 -1.22 -2.15 14.33
N GLU A 83 -1.42 -3.24 15.07
CA GLU A 83 -0.39 -3.93 15.84
C GLU A 83 -0.44 -5.42 15.50
N VAL A 84 0.70 -6.11 15.57
CA VAL A 84 0.74 -7.57 15.44
C VAL A 84 -0.06 -8.17 16.60
N SER A 85 -0.92 -9.16 16.31
CA SER A 85 -1.71 -9.76 17.38
C SER A 85 -0.80 -10.50 18.36
N THR A 86 -1.07 -10.28 19.65
CA THR A 86 -0.42 -10.96 20.77
C THR A 86 -1.40 -11.79 21.58
N SER A 87 -2.67 -11.89 21.14
CA SER A 87 -3.75 -12.60 21.84
C SER A 87 -4.56 -13.52 20.89
N LEU A 88 -5.26 -14.49 21.49
CA LEU A 88 -5.77 -15.72 20.86
C LEU A 88 -6.94 -15.57 19.85
N PRO A 89 -6.89 -16.36 18.75
CA PRO A 89 -5.70 -16.54 17.90
C PRO A 89 -5.56 -15.30 16.99
N PRO A 90 -4.36 -14.85 16.55
CA PRO A 90 -3.12 -15.62 16.35
C PRO A 90 -1.86 -15.05 17.06
N ILE A 91 -0.90 -15.94 17.38
CA ILE A 91 0.51 -15.58 17.67
C ILE A 91 1.35 -16.30 16.63
N SER A 92 1.72 -15.61 15.55
CA SER A 92 2.72 -16.12 14.62
C SER A 92 4.09 -15.59 15.03
N PRO A 93 5.04 -16.43 15.48
CA PRO A 93 6.39 -15.99 15.86
C PRO A 93 7.05 -15.16 14.76
N LEU A 94 6.85 -15.55 13.50
CA LEU A 94 7.42 -14.91 12.30
C LEU A 94 7.00 -13.44 12.08
N HIS A 95 5.97 -12.97 12.78
CA HIS A 95 5.53 -11.57 12.68
C HIS A 95 5.99 -10.74 13.89
N GLN A 96 6.49 -11.37 14.96
CA GLN A 96 6.91 -10.70 16.20
C GLN A 96 8.26 -10.01 16.04
N ASN A 97 8.53 -8.98 16.85
CA ASN A 97 9.76 -8.18 16.74
C ASN A 97 11.02 -8.86 17.26
N ASN A 98 10.86 -9.87 18.11
CA ASN A 98 11.95 -10.66 18.68
C ASN A 98 12.19 -11.98 17.92
N PHE A 99 11.69 -12.10 16.69
CA PHE A 99 11.87 -13.32 15.90
C PHE A 99 13.29 -13.41 15.33
N THR A 100 13.93 -14.55 15.53
CA THR A 100 15.25 -14.87 14.99
C THR A 100 15.16 -16.21 14.23
N PRO A 101 15.37 -16.22 12.90
CA PRO A 101 15.26 -17.45 12.09
C PRO A 101 16.17 -18.58 12.57
N GLN A 102 17.38 -18.26 13.05
CA GLN A 102 18.41 -19.22 13.41
C GLN A 102 18.04 -20.10 14.62
N SER A 103 17.16 -19.62 15.48
CA SER A 103 16.72 -20.33 16.69
C SER A 103 15.32 -20.90 16.58
N PHE A 104 14.70 -20.83 15.39
CA PHE A 104 13.33 -21.27 15.19
C PHE A 104 13.25 -22.75 14.86
N ASP A 105 12.51 -23.51 15.67
CA ASP A 105 12.19 -24.91 15.36
C ASP A 105 11.09 -24.96 14.30
N VAL A 106 11.49 -25.28 13.07
CA VAL A 106 10.61 -25.36 11.90
C VAL A 106 9.49 -26.38 12.11
N SER A 107 9.68 -27.42 12.93
CA SER A 107 8.63 -28.41 13.22
C SER A 107 7.45 -27.81 13.99
N THR A 108 7.64 -26.65 14.63
CA THR A 108 6.60 -25.89 15.33
C THR A 108 5.89 -24.85 14.44
N PHE A 109 6.29 -24.75 13.17
CA PHE A 109 5.63 -23.85 12.23
C PHE A 109 4.16 -24.23 12.10
N ASN A 110 3.28 -23.25 12.34
CA ASN A 110 1.85 -23.43 12.15
C ASN A 110 1.39 -22.52 11.01
N TRP A 111 1.19 -23.12 9.84
CA TRP A 111 0.81 -22.39 8.64
C TRP A 111 -0.54 -21.68 8.78
N GLY A 112 -1.52 -22.30 9.43
CA GLY A 112 -2.83 -21.69 9.67
C GLY A 112 -2.73 -20.39 10.50
N VAL A 113 -1.97 -20.42 11.59
CA VAL A 113 -1.73 -19.23 12.45
C VAL A 113 -0.95 -18.15 11.70
N TRP A 114 0.03 -18.54 10.88
CA TRP A 114 0.76 -17.60 10.03
C TRP A 114 -0.16 -16.91 9.02
N VAL A 115 -1.01 -17.68 8.32
CA VAL A 115 -1.99 -17.17 7.35
C VAL A 115 -2.96 -16.19 8.01
N GLU A 116 -3.50 -16.51 9.18
CA GLU A 116 -4.45 -15.61 9.87
C GLU A 116 -3.79 -14.29 10.30
N GLN A 117 -2.54 -14.33 10.74
CA GLN A 117 -1.81 -13.10 11.06
C GLN A 117 -1.50 -12.27 9.81
N GLU A 118 -1.08 -12.92 8.73
CA GLU A 118 -0.77 -12.26 7.46
C GLU A 118 -2.03 -11.65 6.80
N LYS A 119 -3.19 -12.32 6.91
CA LYS A 119 -4.50 -11.76 6.50
C LYS A 119 -4.81 -10.45 7.21
N ARG A 120 -4.60 -10.39 8.53
CA ARG A 120 -4.81 -9.17 9.33
C ARG A 120 -3.88 -8.04 8.89
N ILE A 121 -2.60 -8.35 8.68
CA ILE A 121 -1.58 -7.39 8.21
C ILE A 121 -1.97 -6.84 6.83
N ARG A 122 -2.26 -7.73 5.86
CA ARG A 122 -2.64 -7.33 4.49
C ARG A 122 -3.95 -6.53 4.47
N LEU A 123 -4.94 -6.88 5.30
CA LEU A 123 -6.17 -6.12 5.44
C LEU A 123 -5.92 -4.70 5.95
N MET A 124 -5.09 -4.53 6.98
CA MET A 124 -4.78 -3.20 7.51
C MET A 124 -4.04 -2.35 6.48
N HIS A 125 -3.10 -2.94 5.75
CA HIS A 125 -2.36 -2.25 4.68
C HIS A 125 -3.27 -1.81 3.52
N ILE A 126 -4.24 -2.62 3.10
CA ILE A 126 -5.19 -2.19 2.04
C ILE A 126 -6.14 -1.09 2.54
N ILE A 127 -6.56 -1.12 3.80
CA ILE A 127 -7.31 -0.02 4.44
C ILE A 127 -6.45 1.26 4.49
N PHE A 128 -5.18 1.14 4.84
CA PHE A 128 -4.24 2.26 4.84
C PHE A 128 -4.01 2.83 3.42
N LEU A 129 -3.87 1.98 2.41
CA LEU A 129 -3.77 2.40 1.01
C LEU A 129 -5.04 3.13 0.56
N CYS A 130 -6.23 2.68 0.99
CA CYS A 130 -7.48 3.38 0.75
C CYS A 130 -7.51 4.75 1.44
N ASN A 131 -7.06 4.87 2.70
CA ASN A 131 -6.90 6.17 3.37
C ASN A 131 -5.97 7.09 2.57
N SER A 132 -4.84 6.57 2.10
CA SER A 132 -3.88 7.33 1.29
C SER A 132 -4.48 7.75 -0.06
N ALA A 133 -5.26 6.90 -0.71
CA ALA A 133 -5.97 7.22 -1.95
C ALA A 133 -7.03 8.31 -1.73
N LEU A 134 -7.82 8.22 -0.66
CA LEU A 134 -8.81 9.25 -0.30
C LEU A 134 -8.18 10.62 -0.08
N LYS A 135 -7.00 10.67 0.55
CA LYS A 135 -6.23 11.92 0.71
C LYS A 135 -5.69 12.44 -0.62
N LEU A 136 -5.05 11.56 -1.38
CA LEU A 136 -4.34 11.92 -2.61
C LEU A 136 -5.31 12.39 -3.69
N TYR A 137 -6.28 11.52 -4.01
CA TYR A 137 -7.19 11.68 -5.14
C TYR A 137 -8.45 12.47 -4.81
N PHE A 138 -8.88 12.54 -3.54
CA PHE A 138 -10.18 13.13 -3.20
C PHE A 138 -10.12 14.27 -2.18
N ASN A 139 -8.90 14.70 -1.77
CA ASN A 139 -8.69 15.72 -0.75
C ASN A 139 -9.43 15.44 0.58
N VAL A 140 -9.60 14.17 0.94
CA VAL A 140 -10.26 13.78 2.20
C VAL A 140 -9.25 13.85 3.34
N GLN A 141 -9.71 14.27 4.52
CA GLN A 141 -8.88 14.29 5.73
C GLN A 141 -8.44 12.88 6.13
N SER A 142 -7.18 12.75 6.53
CA SER A 142 -6.60 11.49 7.02
C SER A 142 -7.34 11.00 8.26
N ARG A 143 -7.73 9.72 8.29
CA ARG A 143 -8.22 9.06 9.51
C ARG A 143 -7.18 8.16 10.15
N LEU A 144 -6.16 7.78 9.40
CA LEU A 144 -5.07 6.89 9.82
C LEU A 144 -3.72 7.62 9.73
N ASP A 145 -2.82 7.36 10.68
CA ASP A 145 -1.44 7.80 10.61
C ASP A 145 -0.50 6.66 10.20
N SER A 146 0.43 6.94 9.28
CA SER A 146 1.45 6.00 8.86
C SER A 146 2.34 5.52 10.02
N PHE A 147 2.56 6.36 11.04
CA PHE A 147 3.36 6.00 12.22
C PHE A 147 2.58 5.26 13.32
N GLU A 148 1.25 5.13 13.19
CA GLU A 148 0.44 4.25 14.05
C GLU A 148 0.58 2.78 13.62
N MET A 149 1.06 2.53 12.40
CA MET A 149 1.13 1.20 11.77
C MET A 149 2.34 0.39 12.26
N ARG A 150 2.24 -0.17 13.47
CA ARG A 150 3.22 -1.08 14.10
C ARG A 150 2.99 -2.53 13.67
N ILE A 151 2.95 -2.72 12.35
CA ILE A 151 2.85 -4.02 11.70
C ILE A 151 3.94 -4.13 10.63
N PRO A 152 4.47 -5.35 10.38
CA PRO A 152 5.39 -5.58 9.28
C PRO A 152 4.73 -5.23 7.94
N LEU A 153 5.55 -4.82 6.97
CA LEU A 153 5.11 -4.82 5.57
C LEU A 153 4.71 -6.25 5.16
N PRO A 154 3.80 -6.42 4.17
CA PRO A 154 3.34 -7.74 3.76
C PRO A 154 4.48 -8.65 3.27
N SER A 155 4.40 -9.93 3.61
CA SER A 155 5.37 -10.96 3.19
C SER A 155 5.50 -11.09 1.67
N ASP A 156 6.55 -11.78 1.22
CA ASP A 156 6.76 -12.06 -0.20
C ASP A 156 5.65 -12.94 -0.78
N ASP A 157 5.31 -12.71 -2.04
CA ASP A 157 4.22 -13.44 -2.70
C ASP A 157 4.47 -14.95 -2.76
N ALA A 158 5.74 -15.37 -2.84
CA ALA A 158 6.08 -16.79 -2.83
C ALA A 158 5.58 -17.50 -1.55
N ALA A 159 5.60 -16.82 -0.40
CA ALA A 159 5.09 -17.36 0.85
C ALA A 159 3.55 -17.28 0.93
N TRP A 160 2.97 -16.20 0.42
CA TRP A 160 1.53 -15.96 0.44
C TRP A 160 0.75 -16.85 -0.55
N ASP A 161 1.29 -17.05 -1.75
CA ASP A 161 0.69 -17.84 -2.83
C ASP A 161 0.99 -19.35 -2.70
N ALA A 162 1.78 -19.74 -1.69
CA ALA A 162 2.12 -21.12 -1.41
C ALA A 162 0.85 -21.98 -1.25
N ARG A 163 0.86 -23.16 -1.88
CA ARG A 163 -0.27 -24.10 -1.84
C ARG A 163 -0.16 -25.12 -0.72
N THR A 164 1.02 -25.22 -0.11
CA THR A 164 1.32 -26.13 0.98
C THR A 164 2.07 -25.41 2.08
N GLU A 165 1.91 -25.90 3.31
CA GLU A 165 2.70 -25.46 4.46
C GLU A 165 4.21 -25.54 4.20
N ARG A 166 4.65 -26.63 3.56
CA ARG A 166 6.08 -26.82 3.24
C ARG A 166 6.58 -25.77 2.27
N ASP A 167 5.84 -25.46 1.21
CA ASP A 167 6.23 -24.42 0.26
C ASP A 167 6.24 -23.03 0.91
N CYS A 168 5.29 -22.76 1.81
CA CYS A 168 5.25 -21.51 2.57
C CYS A 168 6.50 -21.38 3.46
N ALA A 169 6.78 -22.40 4.29
CA ALA A 169 7.97 -22.45 5.14
C ALA A 169 9.28 -22.33 4.34
N ALA A 170 9.35 -22.96 3.17
CA ALA A 170 10.50 -22.85 2.28
C ALA A 170 10.67 -21.45 1.70
N ALA A 171 9.60 -20.81 1.23
CA ALA A 171 9.62 -19.44 0.71
C ALA A 171 9.93 -18.39 1.80
N LEU A 172 9.64 -18.70 3.07
CA LEU A 172 10.01 -17.91 4.24
C LEU A 172 11.45 -18.16 4.72
N GLY A 173 12.20 -19.06 4.08
CA GLY A 173 13.59 -19.36 4.42
C GLY A 173 13.78 -20.22 5.66
N LEU A 174 12.74 -20.91 6.12
CA LEU A 174 12.82 -21.77 7.32
C LEU A 174 13.67 -23.02 7.09
N TYR A 175 13.82 -23.46 5.83
CA TYR A 175 14.66 -24.60 5.46
C TYR A 175 16.05 -24.18 4.93
N GLY A 176 16.47 -22.94 5.15
CA GLY A 176 17.80 -22.44 4.78
C GLY A 176 17.86 -21.70 3.43
N VAL A 177 19.05 -21.17 3.16
CA VAL A 177 19.31 -20.18 2.10
C VAL A 177 19.14 -20.76 0.69
N GLU A 178 19.53 -22.01 0.47
CA GLU A 178 19.44 -22.65 -0.85
C GLU A 178 17.99 -22.81 -1.29
N LEU A 179 17.13 -23.33 -0.40
CA LEU A 179 15.74 -23.61 -0.76
C LEU A 179 14.92 -22.31 -0.91
N VAL A 180 15.21 -21.26 -0.14
CA VAL A 180 14.53 -19.97 -0.33
C VAL A 180 14.94 -19.26 -1.62
N GLN A 181 16.19 -19.44 -2.06
CA GLN A 181 16.63 -18.92 -3.36
C GLN A 181 15.85 -19.57 -4.51
N GLU A 182 15.55 -20.87 -4.41
CA GLU A 182 14.73 -21.60 -5.38
C GLU A 182 13.24 -21.23 -5.29
N LYS A 183 12.68 -21.19 -4.08
CA LYS A 183 11.22 -21.02 -3.86
C LYS A 183 10.76 -19.56 -3.92
N ASN A 184 11.65 -18.63 -3.60
CA ASN A 184 11.38 -17.20 -3.56
C ASN A 184 12.44 -16.39 -4.35
N PRO A 185 12.61 -16.66 -5.65
CA PRO A 185 13.71 -16.08 -6.43
C PRO A 185 13.58 -14.56 -6.60
N ASN A 186 12.34 -14.06 -6.67
CA ASN A 186 12.00 -12.65 -6.97
C ASN A 186 11.57 -11.84 -5.73
N GLY A 187 11.68 -12.41 -4.53
CA GLY A 187 11.34 -11.71 -3.28
C GLY A 187 12.58 -11.33 -2.48
N THR A 188 12.33 -10.88 -1.26
CA THR A 188 13.37 -10.57 -0.27
C THR A 188 14.08 -11.81 0.27
N LYS A 189 13.42 -12.99 0.19
CA LYS A 189 13.89 -14.26 0.77
C LYS A 189 13.99 -14.22 2.29
N ARG A 190 13.29 -13.27 2.91
CA ARG A 190 13.26 -13.06 4.36
C ARG A 190 11.99 -13.66 4.94
N SER A 191 12.10 -14.21 6.14
CA SER A 191 10.97 -14.70 6.93
C SER A 191 10.05 -13.57 7.40
N LYS A 192 10.58 -12.35 7.54
CA LYS A 192 9.89 -11.16 8.00
C LYS A 192 10.36 -9.91 7.27
N GLN A 193 9.40 -9.05 6.94
CA GLN A 193 9.64 -7.70 6.42
C GLN A 193 9.75 -6.67 7.55
N PRO A 194 10.39 -5.52 7.32
CA PRO A 194 10.42 -4.41 8.27
C PRO A 194 9.03 -3.94 8.71
N GLU A 195 8.90 -3.50 9.96
CA GLU A 195 7.72 -2.76 10.42
C GLU A 195 7.58 -1.44 9.65
N MET A 196 6.35 -1.10 9.27
CA MET A 196 6.07 0.04 8.41
C MET A 196 6.53 1.36 9.05
N ASP A 197 6.22 1.59 10.33
CA ASP A 197 6.62 2.81 11.04
C ASP A 197 8.15 2.93 11.14
N LEU A 198 8.85 1.82 11.40
CA LEU A 198 10.32 1.79 11.46
C LEU A 198 10.96 2.01 10.09
N ALA A 199 10.45 1.38 9.03
CA ALA A 199 10.92 1.59 7.67
C ALA A 199 10.74 3.05 7.23
N LEU A 200 9.62 3.68 7.58
CA LEU A 200 9.39 5.10 7.32
C LEU A 200 10.36 5.99 8.10
N ARG A 201 10.61 5.69 9.37
CA ARG A 201 11.63 6.41 10.16
C ARG A 201 13.01 6.27 9.54
N ALA A 202 13.39 5.09 9.05
CA ALA A 202 14.68 4.90 8.38
C ALA A 202 14.79 5.75 7.10
N LEU A 203 13.75 5.79 6.27
CA LEU A 203 13.72 6.62 5.06
C LEU A 203 13.81 8.12 5.36
N LEU A 204 13.18 8.57 6.45
CA LEU A 204 13.15 9.98 6.86
C LEU A 204 14.34 10.41 7.71
N HIS A 205 15.09 9.48 8.30
CA HIS A 205 16.27 9.76 9.11
C HIS A 205 17.49 9.99 8.22
N THR A 206 18.41 10.88 8.62
CA THR A 206 19.59 11.22 7.82
C THR A 206 20.58 10.06 7.70
N SER A 207 20.90 9.41 8.82
CA SER A 207 21.97 8.41 8.90
C SER A 207 21.57 6.98 8.51
N TYR A 208 20.28 6.67 8.33
CA TYR A 208 19.85 5.29 8.08
C TYR A 208 19.37 5.07 6.66
N GLU A 209 19.63 3.87 6.14
CA GLU A 209 19.09 3.41 4.87
C GLU A 209 18.53 2.00 5.02
N ILE A 210 17.52 1.69 4.19
CA ILE A 210 17.01 0.33 4.06
C ILE A 210 17.94 -0.41 3.11
N GLN A 211 18.46 -1.56 3.52
CA GLN A 211 19.27 -2.41 2.65
C GLN A 211 18.47 -2.88 1.43
N PRO A 212 19.07 -2.90 0.22
CA PRO A 212 18.49 -3.59 -0.92
C PRO A 212 18.12 -5.04 -0.56
N GLY A 213 17.01 -5.52 -1.10
CA GLY A 213 16.49 -6.87 -0.87
C GLY A 213 15.76 -7.04 0.47
N CYS A 214 15.63 -5.98 1.29
CA CYS A 214 14.92 -6.08 2.57
C CYS A 214 13.44 -5.69 2.53
N THR A 215 12.95 -5.13 1.42
CA THR A 215 11.52 -4.85 1.21
C THR A 215 11.08 -5.31 -0.16
N ASN A 216 9.94 -6.00 -0.27
CA ASN A 216 9.39 -6.39 -1.56
C ASN A 216 8.66 -5.24 -2.26
N LEU A 217 8.28 -5.44 -3.54
CA LEU A 217 7.61 -4.42 -4.34
C LEU A 217 6.30 -3.91 -3.70
N TYR A 218 5.51 -4.80 -3.06
CA TYR A 218 4.26 -4.39 -2.42
C TYR A 218 4.52 -3.53 -1.17
N GLY A 219 5.51 -3.91 -0.35
CA GLY A 219 5.98 -3.11 0.77
C GLY A 219 6.47 -1.73 0.32
N LYS A 220 7.28 -1.65 -0.75
CA LYS A 220 7.71 -0.38 -1.35
C LYS A 220 6.51 0.45 -1.83
N PHE A 221 5.53 -0.17 -2.47
CA PHE A 221 4.30 0.50 -2.90
C PHE A 221 3.54 1.13 -1.72
N ILE A 222 3.46 0.44 -0.57
CA ILE A 222 2.89 0.99 0.66
C ILE A 222 3.72 2.18 1.18
N LEU A 223 5.05 2.05 1.22
CA LEU A 223 5.94 3.09 1.72
C LEU A 223 5.86 4.39 0.89
N ILE A 224 5.82 4.31 -0.45
CA ILE A 224 5.70 5.52 -1.28
C ILE A 224 4.33 6.23 -1.08
N HIS A 225 3.26 5.47 -0.88
CA HIS A 225 1.96 6.03 -0.53
C HIS A 225 1.94 6.66 0.85
N ALA A 226 2.69 6.09 1.81
CA ALA A 226 2.87 6.70 3.12
C ALA A 226 3.66 8.00 3.05
N ILE A 227 4.73 8.07 2.24
CA ILE A 227 5.47 9.32 1.99
C ILE A 227 4.56 10.37 1.35
N LEU A 228 3.79 10.02 0.31
CA LEU A 228 2.79 10.92 -0.31
C LEU A 228 1.78 11.45 0.72
N SER A 229 1.30 10.55 1.60
CA SER A 229 0.40 10.89 2.70
C SER A 229 1.01 11.87 3.70
N LEU A 230 2.31 11.76 3.98
CA LEU A 230 3.05 12.65 4.89
C LEU A 230 3.36 13.99 4.23
N ILE A 231 3.78 14.01 2.96
CA ILE A 231 3.96 15.24 2.17
C ILE A 231 2.66 16.04 2.18
N ARG A 232 1.53 15.38 1.91
CA ARG A 232 0.23 16.03 1.91
C ARG A 232 -0.14 16.60 3.27
N ARG A 233 0.12 15.87 4.35
CA ARG A 233 -0.12 16.36 5.71
C ARG A 233 0.75 17.59 6.00
N ALA A 234 2.02 17.56 5.63
CA ALA A 234 2.93 18.68 5.87
C ALA A 234 2.59 19.92 5.04
N GLN A 235 2.01 19.73 3.85
CA GLN A 235 1.48 20.83 3.04
C GLN A 235 0.24 21.50 3.63
N MET A 236 -0.53 20.77 4.46
CA MET A 236 -1.74 21.27 5.13
C MET A 236 -1.45 21.84 6.53
N ASP A 237 -0.65 21.12 7.32
CA ASP A 237 -0.47 21.35 8.75
C ASP A 237 0.92 21.94 9.10
N GLY A 238 1.80 22.10 8.10
CA GLY A 238 3.14 22.65 8.26
C GLY A 238 4.08 21.73 9.06
N SER A 239 4.68 22.25 10.14
CA SER A 239 5.79 21.62 10.88
C SER A 239 5.39 20.46 11.80
N THR A 240 4.09 20.26 12.06
CA THR A 240 3.60 19.27 13.03
C THR A 240 3.87 17.82 12.62
N VAL A 241 4.17 17.57 11.34
CA VAL A 241 4.42 16.23 10.77
C VAL A 241 5.72 15.60 11.24
N VAL A 242 6.70 16.41 11.66
CA VAL A 242 8.05 15.97 12.06
C VAL A 242 8.14 15.56 13.53
N LYS A 243 7.11 15.86 14.34
CA LYS A 243 7.09 15.60 15.79
C LYS A 243 7.11 14.11 16.20
N GLY A 244 7.36 13.18 15.28
CA GLY A 244 7.45 11.73 15.52
C GLY A 244 8.70 11.04 14.95
N TYR A 245 9.69 11.79 14.42
CA TYR A 245 10.93 11.21 13.88
C TYR A 245 11.90 10.82 15.00
N ALA A 246 11.49 9.91 15.89
CA ALA A 246 12.44 9.25 16.76
C ALA A 246 13.42 8.46 15.89
N THR A 247 14.71 8.49 16.26
CA THR A 247 15.74 7.60 15.71
C THR A 247 15.25 6.16 15.84
N PRO A 248 15.08 5.41 14.72
CA PRO A 248 14.63 4.02 14.81
C PRO A 248 15.70 3.16 15.51
N PRO A 249 15.31 2.13 16.29
CA PRO A 249 16.26 1.18 16.86
C PRO A 249 16.95 0.39 15.75
N MET A 250 18.28 0.26 15.82
CA MET A 250 19.06 -0.46 14.81
C MET A 250 18.51 -1.88 14.59
N SER A 251 18.35 -2.27 13.33
CA SER A 251 17.81 -3.57 12.90
C SER A 251 18.68 -4.13 11.79
N ASP A 252 18.61 -5.44 11.57
CA ASP A 252 19.45 -6.17 10.60
C ASP A 252 19.20 -5.78 9.13
N TRP A 253 18.03 -5.21 8.82
CA TRP A 253 17.67 -4.69 7.50
C TRP A 253 18.09 -3.23 7.26
N MET A 254 18.72 -2.58 8.25
CA MET A 254 19.20 -1.20 8.13
C MET A 254 20.71 -1.13 7.94
N VAL A 255 21.18 -0.07 7.28
CA VAL A 255 22.58 0.36 7.30
C VAL A 255 22.67 1.73 7.95
N ASN A 256 23.66 1.92 8.82
CA ASN A 256 24.00 3.23 9.34
C ASN A 256 25.17 3.78 8.51
N ASN A 257 24.88 4.75 7.66
CA ASN A 257 25.89 5.40 6.82
C ASN A 257 26.60 6.55 7.55
N GLY A 258 26.36 6.72 8.86
CA GLY A 258 26.88 7.86 9.63
C GLY A 258 26.43 9.20 9.04
N PRO A 259 26.88 10.32 9.59
CA PRO A 259 26.84 11.59 8.87
C PRO A 259 28.05 11.62 7.93
N ASP A 260 27.89 11.16 6.69
CA ASP A 260 28.83 11.55 5.63
C ASP A 260 28.74 13.08 5.49
N SER A 261 29.80 13.75 5.93
CA SER A 261 30.04 15.17 5.80
C SER A 261 30.21 15.55 4.33
N ASN A 262 29.10 15.70 3.58
CA ASN A 262 29.05 16.37 2.27
C ASN A 262 27.60 16.65 1.83
N GLY A 263 26.83 17.36 2.65
CA GLY A 263 25.60 17.99 2.19
C GLY A 263 25.92 19.28 1.41
N PRO A 264 25.48 19.46 0.15
CA PRO A 264 25.69 20.70 -0.57
C PRO A 264 24.95 21.85 0.11
N GLN A 265 25.68 22.94 0.35
CA GLN A 265 25.19 24.17 0.94
C GLN A 265 24.20 24.85 -0.02
N SER A 266 23.02 25.16 0.52
CA SER A 266 21.82 25.69 -0.16
C SER A 266 22.10 26.80 -1.18
N GLY A 267 21.79 26.52 -2.44
CA GLY A 267 21.62 27.52 -3.50
C GLY A 267 20.23 28.14 -3.41
N ARG A 268 20.21 29.47 -3.33
CA ARG A 268 19.03 30.34 -3.19
C ARG A 268 17.99 30.08 -4.28
N ALA A 269 16.93 29.34 -3.96
CA ALA A 269 15.73 29.22 -4.78
C ALA A 269 14.68 30.24 -4.33
N THR A 270 14.06 30.92 -5.30
CA THR A 270 13.06 31.98 -5.11
C THR A 270 11.83 31.47 -4.35
N PRO A 271 11.24 32.25 -3.43
CA PRO A 271 10.15 31.76 -2.57
C PRO A 271 8.86 31.61 -3.37
N VAL A 272 8.33 30.38 -3.40
CA VAL A 272 6.89 30.14 -3.52
C VAL A 272 6.43 29.92 -2.09
N ASP A 273 5.46 30.70 -1.60
CA ASP A 273 4.94 30.68 -0.22
C ASP A 273 5.03 29.29 0.43
N PRO A 274 5.98 29.03 1.34
CA PRO A 274 6.13 27.69 1.85
C PRO A 274 5.12 27.46 2.96
N SER A 275 4.06 26.71 2.65
CA SER A 275 3.24 26.07 3.69
C SER A 275 4.05 25.06 4.52
N MET A 276 5.24 24.66 4.05
CA MET A 276 6.12 23.66 4.65
C MET A 276 7.53 24.21 4.95
N PRO A 277 8.09 24.02 6.17
CA PRO A 277 9.46 24.46 6.47
C PRO A 277 10.53 23.72 5.64
N ALA A 278 11.65 24.41 5.34
CA ALA A 278 12.72 23.89 4.46
C ALA A 278 13.33 22.56 4.93
N HIS A 279 13.54 22.37 6.23
CA HIS A 279 14.10 21.12 6.77
C HIS A 279 13.15 19.92 6.58
N VAL A 280 11.83 20.16 6.66
CA VAL A 280 10.80 19.14 6.41
C VAL A 280 10.81 18.76 4.93
N HIS A 281 10.89 19.76 4.06
CA HIS A 281 10.98 19.56 2.62
C HIS A 281 12.24 18.75 2.23
N GLU A 282 13.41 19.07 2.78
CA GLU A 282 14.64 18.30 2.52
C GLU A 282 14.55 16.87 3.05
N SER A 283 13.91 16.67 4.20
CA SER A 283 13.68 15.32 4.76
C SER A 283 12.85 14.45 3.80
N PHE A 284 11.82 15.02 3.16
CA PHE A 284 11.05 14.30 2.14
C PHE A 284 11.84 14.05 0.85
N LEU A 285 12.63 15.02 0.39
CA LEU A 285 13.51 14.80 -0.77
C LEU A 285 14.49 13.67 -0.51
N MET A 286 15.11 13.64 0.67
CA MET A 286 16.00 12.56 1.08
C MET A 286 15.26 11.22 1.12
N ALA A 287 14.09 11.13 1.75
CA ALA A 287 13.30 9.90 1.80
C ALA A 287 12.94 9.39 0.40
N LEU A 288 12.58 10.29 -0.53
CA LEU A 288 12.30 9.95 -1.92
C LEU A 288 13.55 9.46 -2.65
N ARG A 289 14.73 10.07 -2.44
CA ARG A 289 16.01 9.59 -3.00
C ARG A 289 16.36 8.20 -2.48
N LYS A 290 16.23 7.96 -1.18
CA LYS A 290 16.47 6.65 -0.55
C LYS A 290 15.51 5.59 -1.09
N PHE A 291 14.23 5.94 -1.21
CA PHE A 291 13.22 5.08 -1.83
C PHE A 291 13.61 4.70 -3.27
N LYS A 292 13.97 5.67 -4.11
CA LYS A 292 14.33 5.45 -5.51
C LYS A 292 15.57 4.59 -5.65
N SER A 293 16.63 4.87 -4.89
CA SER A 293 17.86 4.08 -4.88
C SER A 293 17.59 2.62 -4.53
N ASN A 294 16.81 2.39 -3.46
CA ASN A 294 16.44 1.05 -3.01
C ASN A 294 15.48 0.34 -4.00
N TRP A 295 14.58 1.08 -4.65
CA TRP A 295 13.73 0.57 -5.73
C TRP A 295 14.55 0.09 -6.93
N ASP A 296 15.46 0.93 -7.43
CA ASP A 296 16.27 0.63 -8.62
C ASP A 296 17.19 -0.56 -8.39
N ALA A 297 17.82 -0.63 -7.21
CA ALA A 297 18.67 -1.75 -6.82
C ALA A 297 17.90 -3.08 -6.83
N ASP A 298 16.69 -3.09 -6.26
CA ASP A 298 15.87 -4.31 -6.18
C ASP A 298 15.24 -4.69 -7.51
N MET A 299 14.82 -3.70 -8.32
CA MET A 299 14.36 -3.96 -9.67
C MET A 299 15.45 -4.61 -10.52
N ASN A 300 16.67 -4.09 -10.46
CA ASN A 300 17.79 -4.67 -11.20
C ASN A 300 18.17 -6.08 -10.72
N ALA A 301 18.10 -6.32 -9.40
CA ALA A 301 18.46 -7.62 -8.83
C ALA A 301 17.39 -8.70 -9.02
N GLN A 302 16.11 -8.34 -8.89
CA GLN A 302 14.98 -9.29 -8.92
C GLN A 302 14.36 -9.43 -10.31
N PHE A 303 14.44 -8.38 -11.13
CA PHE A 303 13.83 -8.33 -12.46
C PHE A 303 14.79 -7.72 -13.50
N PRO A 304 15.97 -8.34 -13.71
CA PRO A 304 16.97 -7.79 -14.60
C PRO A 304 16.45 -7.65 -16.04
N PRO A 305 16.81 -6.56 -16.75
CA PRO A 305 16.41 -6.33 -18.13
C PRO A 305 16.80 -7.49 -19.06
N GLY A 306 15.95 -7.79 -20.04
CA GLY A 306 16.21 -8.82 -21.05
C GLY A 306 15.94 -10.26 -20.61
N MET A 307 15.48 -10.49 -19.38
CA MET A 307 14.88 -11.78 -19.01
C MET A 307 13.47 -11.94 -19.60
N ALA A 308 13.01 -13.20 -19.67
CA ALA A 308 11.62 -13.49 -20.05
C ALA A 308 10.63 -12.71 -19.18
N LYS A 309 9.52 -12.25 -19.76
CA LYS A 309 8.48 -11.50 -19.04
C LYS A 309 8.06 -12.27 -17.80
N ASN A 310 8.37 -11.72 -16.63
CA ASN A 310 8.03 -12.32 -15.36
C ASN A 310 6.66 -11.80 -14.91
N ALA A 311 5.64 -12.66 -14.89
CA ALA A 311 4.29 -12.30 -14.44
C ALA A 311 4.27 -11.63 -13.06
N ARG A 312 5.16 -12.06 -12.15
CA ARG A 312 5.29 -11.50 -10.79
C ARG A 312 5.88 -10.10 -10.78
N ARG A 313 6.29 -9.54 -11.92
CA ARG A 313 6.66 -8.14 -12.00
C ARG A 313 5.44 -7.24 -12.24
N TYR A 314 4.35 -7.78 -12.81
CA TYR A 314 3.19 -6.99 -13.23
C TYR A 314 2.07 -7.02 -12.17
N GLY A 315 1.38 -5.89 -12.06
CA GLY A 315 0.36 -5.63 -11.05
C GLY A 315 0.41 -4.17 -10.62
N PHE A 316 -0.75 -3.59 -10.33
CA PHE A 316 -0.84 -2.18 -9.95
C PHE A 316 -0.02 -1.85 -8.69
N SER A 317 -0.10 -2.71 -7.68
CA SER A 317 0.67 -2.59 -6.43
C SER A 317 2.15 -2.97 -6.57
N ARG A 318 2.61 -3.34 -7.77
CA ARG A 318 4.01 -3.65 -8.09
C ARG A 318 4.70 -2.54 -8.88
N ASP A 319 4.01 -1.44 -9.13
CA ASP A 319 4.48 -0.34 -9.98
C ASP A 319 4.53 0.99 -9.19
N GLY A 320 5.32 0.98 -8.11
CA GLY A 320 5.48 2.11 -7.20
C GLY A 320 6.28 3.29 -7.77
N ILE A 321 7.03 3.10 -8.85
CA ILE A 321 7.91 4.12 -9.43
C ILE A 321 7.14 5.35 -9.95
N HIS A 322 5.94 5.14 -10.48
CA HIS A 322 5.06 6.23 -10.91
C HIS A 322 4.70 7.16 -9.74
N PHE A 323 4.51 6.58 -8.54
CA PHE A 323 4.19 7.32 -7.33
C PHE A 323 5.40 8.05 -6.75
N TYR A 324 6.63 7.58 -7.00
CA TYR A 324 7.84 8.35 -6.71
C TYR A 324 7.87 9.65 -7.52
N TRP A 325 7.65 9.57 -8.83
CA TRP A 325 7.63 10.76 -9.69
C TRP A 325 6.46 11.68 -9.37
N LEU A 326 5.29 11.12 -9.06
CA LEU A 326 4.15 11.90 -8.58
C LEU A 326 4.47 12.62 -7.26
N ALA A 327 5.15 11.95 -6.32
CA ALA A 327 5.58 12.57 -5.05
C ALA A 327 6.58 13.68 -5.27
N MET A 328 7.57 13.49 -6.13
CA MET A 328 8.55 14.51 -6.52
C MET A 328 7.86 15.74 -7.14
N TYR A 329 6.88 15.51 -8.03
CA TYR A 329 6.09 16.59 -8.62
C TYR A 329 5.29 17.34 -7.54
N MET A 330 4.51 16.60 -6.74
CA MET A 330 3.61 17.19 -5.76
C MET A 330 4.36 17.91 -4.65
N LEU A 331 5.53 17.43 -4.23
CA LEU A 331 6.35 18.10 -3.24
C LEU A 331 6.77 19.50 -3.71
N LYS A 332 7.09 19.67 -5.00
CA LYS A 332 7.58 20.92 -5.59
C LYS A 332 6.48 21.86 -6.10
N HIS A 333 5.37 21.30 -6.60
CA HIS A 333 4.42 22.05 -7.44
C HIS A 333 3.00 22.11 -6.88
N THR A 334 2.71 21.46 -5.76
CA THR A 334 1.36 21.54 -5.17
C THR A 334 1.12 22.91 -4.56
N ARG A 335 0.05 23.57 -5.00
CA ARG A 335 -0.40 24.86 -4.49
C ARG A 335 -1.53 24.68 -3.49
N THR A 336 -1.75 25.67 -2.63
CA THR A 336 -2.88 25.69 -1.69
C THR A 336 -4.24 25.52 -2.37
N THR A 337 -4.40 26.01 -3.60
CA THR A 337 -5.62 25.82 -4.40
C THR A 337 -5.87 24.35 -4.72
N ASP A 338 -4.82 23.59 -5.07
CA ASP A 338 -4.90 22.16 -5.35
C ASP A 338 -5.34 21.38 -4.10
N LEU A 339 -4.89 21.83 -2.93
CA LEU A 339 -5.25 21.24 -1.66
C LEU A 339 -6.72 21.45 -1.27
N ARG A 340 -7.37 22.49 -1.82
CA ARG A 340 -8.76 22.88 -1.54
C ARG A 340 -9.74 22.53 -2.66
N MET A 341 -9.27 21.87 -3.72
CA MET A 341 -10.14 21.39 -4.79
C MET A 341 -11.18 20.41 -4.26
N GLY A 342 -12.40 20.49 -4.80
CA GLY A 342 -13.43 19.49 -4.56
C GLY A 342 -12.99 18.09 -5.01
N SER A 343 -13.51 17.05 -4.35
CA SER A 343 -12.99 15.68 -4.46
C SER A 343 -12.89 15.15 -5.89
N ASP A 344 -13.92 15.31 -6.72
CA ASP A 344 -13.89 14.80 -8.09
C ASP A 344 -13.00 15.62 -9.03
N ALA A 345 -12.90 16.94 -8.81
CA ALA A 345 -11.96 17.78 -9.54
C ALA A 345 -10.51 17.42 -9.19
N ARG A 346 -10.25 17.17 -7.91
CA ARG A 346 -8.95 16.68 -7.44
C ARG A 346 -8.63 15.32 -8.05
N PHE A 347 -9.61 14.42 -8.13
CA PHE A 347 -9.43 13.10 -8.72
C PHE A 347 -8.98 13.22 -10.17
N MET A 348 -9.70 13.98 -10.98
CA MET A 348 -9.33 14.21 -12.39
C MET A 348 -7.92 14.81 -12.51
N GLN A 349 -7.58 15.80 -11.67
CA GLN A 349 -6.26 16.42 -11.66
C GLN A 349 -5.15 15.39 -11.37
N VAL A 350 -5.30 14.58 -10.33
CA VAL A 350 -4.28 13.58 -9.97
C VAL A 350 -4.17 12.49 -11.03
N MET A 351 -5.28 12.08 -11.65
CA MET A 351 -5.25 11.12 -12.76
C MET A 351 -4.51 11.68 -13.98
N GLN A 352 -4.68 12.97 -14.29
CA GLN A 352 -3.92 13.65 -15.33
C GLN A 352 -2.43 13.78 -14.98
N LEU A 353 -2.10 14.05 -13.73
CA LEU A 353 -0.71 14.07 -13.25
C LEU A 353 -0.07 12.69 -13.36
N LEU A 354 -0.77 11.63 -12.96
CA LEU A 354 -0.28 10.25 -13.05
C LEU A 354 0.02 9.85 -14.50
N LYS A 355 -0.83 10.30 -15.45
CA LYS A 355 -0.59 10.12 -16.89
C LYS A 355 0.62 10.92 -17.39
N SER A 356 0.81 12.13 -16.87
CA SER A 356 1.94 12.99 -17.25
C SER A 356 3.28 12.43 -16.76
N VAL A 357 3.34 11.85 -15.55
CA VAL A 357 4.59 11.28 -15.00
C VAL A 357 5.02 9.99 -15.70
N LYS A 358 4.13 9.34 -16.46
CA LYS A 358 4.47 8.18 -17.30
C LYS A 358 5.67 8.47 -18.20
N THR A 359 5.71 9.66 -18.83
CA THR A 359 6.83 10.06 -19.69
C THR A 359 8.15 10.12 -18.93
N TRP A 360 8.14 10.53 -17.66
CA TRP A 360 9.36 10.58 -16.84
C TRP A 360 9.85 9.20 -16.43
N VAL A 361 8.92 8.30 -16.09
CA VAL A 361 9.24 6.89 -15.85
C VAL A 361 9.87 6.26 -17.09
N MET A 362 9.31 6.49 -18.28
CA MET A 362 9.87 5.98 -19.53
C MET A 362 11.28 6.51 -19.78
N THR A 363 11.50 7.82 -19.65
CA THR A 363 12.82 8.42 -19.89
C THR A 363 13.87 7.94 -18.89
N ASP A 364 13.52 7.84 -17.61
CA ASP A 364 14.43 7.37 -16.57
C ASP A 364 14.76 5.88 -16.75
N GLY A 365 13.74 5.05 -16.96
CA GLY A 365 13.87 3.60 -17.16
C GLY A 365 14.54 3.21 -18.48
N ALA A 366 14.44 4.04 -19.53
CA ALA A 366 15.04 3.77 -20.84
C ALA A 366 16.56 3.56 -20.76
N SER A 367 17.25 4.31 -19.90
CA SER A 367 18.70 4.17 -19.70
C SER A 367 19.09 2.80 -19.13
N ARG A 368 18.16 2.13 -18.43
CA ARG A 368 18.33 0.82 -17.79
C ARG A 368 17.63 -0.31 -18.54
N GLY A 369 16.94 -0.01 -19.65
CA GLY A 369 16.14 -1.00 -20.38
C GLY A 369 14.92 -1.52 -19.59
N GLU A 370 14.42 -0.75 -18.63
CA GLU A 370 13.26 -1.13 -17.81
C GLU A 370 11.95 -1.00 -18.60
N GLU A 371 11.08 -2.01 -18.48
CA GLU A 371 9.73 -1.95 -19.05
C GLU A 371 8.75 -1.18 -18.17
N LEU A 372 7.72 -0.58 -18.76
CA LEU A 372 6.62 0.05 -18.00
C LEU A 372 5.77 -0.99 -17.25
N GLY A 373 5.36 -0.63 -16.04
CA GLY A 373 4.47 -1.44 -15.21
C GLY A 373 2.99 -1.17 -15.45
N SER A 374 2.15 -1.81 -14.64
CA SER A 374 0.70 -1.75 -14.79
C SER A 374 0.11 -0.36 -14.58
N VAL A 375 0.77 0.54 -13.86
CA VAL A 375 0.33 1.94 -13.73
C VAL A 375 0.58 2.71 -15.03
N GLY A 376 1.64 2.35 -15.77
CA GLY A 376 1.89 2.86 -17.11
C GLY A 376 0.81 2.44 -18.13
N GLU A 377 0.06 1.39 -17.84
CA GLU A 377 -0.98 0.81 -18.70
C GLU A 377 -2.41 1.32 -18.39
N ILE A 378 -2.57 2.27 -17.47
CA ILE A 378 -3.87 2.89 -17.17
C ILE A 378 -4.43 3.56 -18.44
N ASP A 379 -5.69 3.31 -18.72
CA ASP A 379 -6.38 3.87 -19.88
C ASP A 379 -6.37 5.41 -19.86
N LYS A 380 -6.09 6.00 -21.02
CA LYS A 380 -6.01 7.45 -21.21
C LYS A 380 -7.29 8.20 -20.83
N GLU A 381 -8.47 7.59 -20.92
CA GLU A 381 -9.73 8.25 -20.58
C GLU A 381 -10.24 7.90 -19.18
N PHE A 382 -9.62 6.93 -18.49
CA PHE A 382 -10.02 6.60 -17.12
C PHE A 382 -9.81 7.83 -16.22
N GLY A 383 -10.90 8.33 -15.65
CA GLY A 383 -10.93 9.54 -14.83
C GLY A 383 -10.55 10.85 -15.54
N ALA A 384 -10.61 10.92 -16.88
CA ALA A 384 -10.26 12.12 -17.64
C ALA A 384 -11.43 13.12 -17.79
N SER A 385 -12.64 12.61 -18.00
CA SER A 385 -13.85 13.43 -18.22
C SER A 385 -15.11 12.70 -17.78
N ASN A 386 -15.24 11.41 -18.12
CA ASN A 386 -16.27 10.55 -17.57
C ASN A 386 -15.87 10.05 -16.17
N LEU A 387 -16.70 10.39 -15.21
CA LEU A 387 -16.55 10.04 -13.80
C LEU A 387 -17.34 8.78 -13.40
N THR A 388 -18.00 8.15 -14.35
CA THR A 388 -18.43 6.75 -14.25
C THR A 388 -17.25 5.89 -14.66
N LEU A 389 -16.63 5.27 -13.67
CA LEU A 389 -15.36 4.59 -13.83
C LEU A 389 -15.55 3.11 -14.18
N ASP A 390 -14.64 2.58 -14.99
CA ASP A 390 -14.51 1.15 -15.25
C ASP A 390 -13.17 0.69 -14.72
N MET A 391 -13.20 -0.10 -13.65
CA MET A 391 -12.02 -0.58 -12.96
C MET A 391 -11.11 -1.43 -13.86
N ALA A 392 -11.62 -2.08 -14.91
CA ALA A 392 -10.78 -2.82 -15.86
C ALA A 392 -9.84 -1.90 -16.66
N ARG A 393 -10.21 -0.61 -16.80
CA ARG A 393 -9.38 0.44 -17.41
C ARG A 393 -8.30 0.99 -16.47
N LEU A 394 -8.42 0.71 -15.17
CA LEU A 394 -7.43 1.03 -14.14
C LEU A 394 -6.51 -0.17 -13.87
N PHE A 395 -7.08 -1.35 -13.72
CA PHE A 395 -6.38 -2.61 -13.45
C PHE A 395 -6.49 -3.52 -14.68
N LYS A 396 -5.60 -3.31 -15.65
CA LYS A 396 -5.54 -4.15 -16.84
C LYS A 396 -5.35 -5.63 -16.43
N PRO A 397 -6.21 -6.57 -16.90
CA PRO A 397 -6.11 -7.97 -16.50
C PRO A 397 -4.73 -8.56 -16.79
N LEU A 398 -4.14 -9.29 -15.83
CA LEU A 398 -2.80 -9.85 -15.98
C LEU A 398 -2.62 -10.71 -17.24
N PRO A 399 -3.56 -11.59 -17.66
CA PRO A 399 -3.44 -12.32 -18.92
C PRO A 399 -3.34 -11.43 -20.16
N ALA A 400 -3.90 -10.21 -20.10
CA ALA A 400 -3.80 -9.22 -21.18
C ALA A 400 -2.49 -8.41 -21.14
N VAL A 401 -1.68 -8.56 -20.08
CA VAL A 401 -0.40 -7.89 -19.88
C VAL A 401 0.77 -8.87 -20.05
N VAL A 402 0.58 -10.12 -19.62
CA VAL A 402 1.57 -11.19 -19.62
C VAL A 402 0.91 -12.46 -20.11
N GLU A 403 1.41 -13.02 -21.21
CA GLU A 403 1.06 -14.38 -21.65
C GLU A 403 1.82 -15.38 -20.77
N ASP A 404 1.29 -15.69 -19.59
CA ASP A 404 1.88 -16.69 -18.67
C ASP A 404 0.82 -17.72 -18.22
N PRO A 405 0.97 -19.00 -18.61
CA PRO A 405 0.05 -20.08 -18.23
C PRO A 405 0.12 -20.47 -16.74
N GLY A 406 1.12 -19.98 -15.99
CA GLY A 406 1.31 -20.25 -14.56
C GLY A 406 0.60 -19.26 -13.62
N ILE A 407 -0.04 -18.20 -14.14
CA ILE A 407 -0.83 -17.29 -13.32
C ILE A 407 -2.17 -17.97 -13.01
N PRO A 408 -2.55 -18.17 -11.73
CA PRO A 408 -3.89 -18.59 -11.38
C PRO A 408 -4.87 -17.51 -11.84
N SER A 409 -5.53 -17.72 -12.97
CA SER A 409 -6.63 -16.87 -13.41
C SER A 409 -7.90 -17.35 -12.73
N VAL A 410 -8.62 -16.44 -12.07
CA VAL A 410 -10.01 -16.72 -11.72
C VAL A 410 -10.77 -16.71 -13.05
N GLN A 411 -11.06 -17.89 -13.58
CA GLN A 411 -11.98 -18.03 -14.71
C GLN A 411 -13.35 -17.53 -14.25
N THR A 412 -13.65 -16.28 -14.58
CA THR A 412 -15.01 -15.78 -14.49
C THR A 412 -15.66 -16.17 -15.80
N GLU A 413 -16.37 -17.31 -15.80
CA GLU A 413 -17.33 -17.61 -16.86
C GLU A 413 -18.45 -16.55 -16.78
N LEU A 414 -18.21 -15.39 -17.39
CA LEU A 414 -19.29 -14.50 -17.78
C LEU A 414 -19.97 -15.18 -18.95
N ASN A 415 -20.94 -16.03 -18.62
CA ASN A 415 -21.80 -16.72 -19.55
C ASN A 415 -22.43 -15.67 -20.48
N THR A 416 -21.82 -15.44 -21.63
CA THR A 416 -22.39 -14.68 -22.74
C THR A 416 -23.37 -15.61 -23.43
N GLY A 417 -24.41 -16.00 -22.67
CA GLY A 417 -25.59 -16.64 -23.20
C GLY A 417 -26.31 -15.63 -24.08
N GLY A 418 -25.94 -15.61 -25.36
CA GLY A 418 -26.70 -14.98 -26.42
C GLY A 418 -28.09 -15.59 -26.43
N GLY A 419 -29.04 -14.86 -25.84
CA GLY A 419 -30.45 -15.12 -26.05
C GLY A 419 -30.77 -14.91 -27.52
N THR A 420 -31.03 -16.01 -28.22
CA THR A 420 -31.85 -16.04 -29.43
C THR A 420 -33.02 -16.96 -29.16
N LEU A 421 -34.12 -16.37 -28.70
CA LEU A 421 -35.45 -16.39 -29.30
C LEU A 421 -36.39 -15.48 -28.49
#